data_AF-A0A346Y3G8-F1
#
_entry.id   AF-A0A346Y3G8-F1
#
_cell.length_a   1.000
_cell.length_b   1.000
_cell.length_c   1.000
_cell.angle_alpha   90.00
_cell.angle_beta   90.00
_cell.angle_gamma   90.00
#
_symmetry.space_group_name_H-M   'P 1'
#
loop_
_entity.id
_entity.type
_entity.pdbx_description
1 polymer ?
#
loop_
_entity_poly.entity_id
_entity_poly.type
_entity_poly.pdbx_seq_one_letter_code
_entity_poly.pdbx_strand_id
1 'polypeptide(L)'
;MAERHPDRDGERLLVPVTGGELSTASWRAVVLGGVDRALRRPDGSMRLDVTLELRGDDAAAMTLRYHGIRVGDPAALRALEDGAPVSTGAYTLHVAGVLEHAGAPDLDARVVVGTGTRPPGGPVYDLHLLDRHVRPAGR
;
A
#
# COMPACT_ATOMS: atom_id res chain seq x y z
N MET A 1 8.21 -6.14 -14.83
CA MET A 1 7.13 -7.15 -14.88
C MET A 1 7.19 -7.96 -13.59
N ALA A 2 6.07 -8.41 -13.03
CA ALA A 2 6.07 -9.18 -11.79
C ALA A 2 6.58 -10.61 -12.00
N GLU A 3 7.40 -11.12 -11.09
CA GLU A 3 7.75 -12.54 -11.02
C GLU A 3 6.61 -13.31 -10.34
N ARG A 4 6.37 -14.55 -10.77
CA ARG A 4 5.23 -15.36 -10.33
C ARG A 4 5.70 -16.73 -9.86
N HIS A 5 5.20 -17.15 -8.69
CA HIS A 5 5.57 -18.42 -8.08
C HIS A 5 4.33 -19.11 -7.48
N PRO A 6 4.27 -20.45 -7.47
CA PRO A 6 3.23 -21.16 -6.75
C PRO A 6 3.33 -20.90 -5.24
N ASP A 7 2.18 -20.79 -4.57
CA ASP A 7 2.05 -20.69 -3.11
C ASP A 7 0.95 -21.66 -2.66
N ARG A 8 1.02 -22.20 -1.44
CA ARG A 8 -0.02 -23.11 -0.92
C ARG A 8 -1.41 -22.46 -0.98
N ASP A 9 -1.46 -21.15 -0.77
CA ASP A 9 -2.72 -20.41 -0.65
C ASP A 9 -3.04 -19.62 -1.93
N GLY A 10 -2.35 -19.86 -3.05
CA GLY A 10 -2.58 -19.20 -4.34
C GLY A 10 -1.32 -19.02 -5.22
N GLU A 11 -1.13 -17.84 -5.78
CA GLU A 11 0.07 -17.44 -6.52
C GLU A 11 0.78 -16.30 -5.78
N ARG A 12 2.06 -16.48 -5.50
CA ARG A 12 2.96 -15.42 -5.02
C ARG A 12 3.41 -14.57 -6.19
N LEU A 13 3.27 -13.25 -6.05
CA LEU A 13 3.83 -12.28 -6.97
C LEU A 13 4.92 -11.48 -6.26
N LEU A 14 6.06 -11.30 -6.94
CA LEU A 14 7.04 -10.29 -6.56
C LEU A 14 6.89 -9.16 -7.56
N VAL A 15 6.23 -8.09 -7.14
CA VAL A 15 5.94 -6.92 -7.97
C VAL A 15 6.94 -5.82 -7.64
N PRO A 16 7.89 -5.49 -8.53
CA PRO A 16 8.79 -4.37 -8.32
C PRO A 16 8.01 -3.06 -8.32
N VAL A 17 8.22 -2.24 -7.30
CA VAL A 17 7.75 -0.85 -7.27
C VAL A 17 8.91 0.03 -7.71
N THR A 18 8.73 0.78 -8.79
CA THR A 18 9.81 1.49 -9.49
C THR A 18 9.72 3.01 -9.38
N GLY A 19 8.67 3.52 -8.74
CA GLY A 19 8.45 4.95 -8.57
C GLY A 19 7.08 5.24 -7.95
N GLY A 20 6.80 6.52 -7.77
CA GLY A 20 5.62 7.03 -7.09
C GLY A 20 5.96 8.21 -6.20
N GLU A 21 4.93 8.83 -5.64
CA GLU A 21 5.06 10.00 -4.76
C GLU A 21 4.11 9.87 -3.58
N LEU A 22 4.55 10.35 -2.42
CA LEU A 22 3.71 10.62 -1.26
C LEU A 22 3.67 12.14 -1.08
N SER A 23 2.48 12.68 -0.86
CA SER A 23 2.30 14.10 -0.59
C SER A 23 1.32 14.29 0.55
N THR A 24 1.69 15.15 1.49
CA THR A 24 0.77 15.70 2.48
C THR A 24 0.66 17.22 2.29
N ALA A 25 0.00 17.91 3.21
CA ALA A 25 -0.01 19.37 3.24
C ALA A 25 1.35 19.96 3.67
N SER A 26 2.18 19.22 4.40
CA SER A 26 3.40 19.75 5.04
C SER A 26 4.72 19.13 4.54
N TRP A 27 4.68 17.99 3.86
CA TRP A 27 5.89 17.32 3.35
C TRP A 27 5.58 16.46 2.11
N ARG A 28 6.63 16.16 1.34
CA ARG A 28 6.59 15.27 0.17
C ARG A 28 7.70 14.24 0.23
N ALA A 29 7.48 13.09 -0.40
CA ALA A 29 8.51 12.09 -0.63
C ALA A 29 8.36 11.43 -2.00
N VAL A 30 9.47 11.03 -2.58
CA VAL A 30 9.52 10.26 -3.84
C VAL A 30 9.90 8.82 -3.53
N VAL A 31 9.20 7.87 -4.16
CA VAL A 31 9.53 6.44 -4.06
C VAL A 31 10.76 6.18 -4.92
N LEU A 32 11.83 5.69 -4.29
CA LEU A 32 13.07 5.30 -4.96
C LEU A 32 13.00 3.86 -5.50
N GLY A 33 12.23 3.01 -4.83
CA GLY A 33 12.04 1.63 -5.19
C GLY A 33 11.32 0.85 -4.10
N GLY A 34 11.06 -0.43 -4.36
CA GLY A 34 10.41 -1.31 -3.40
C GLY A 34 9.94 -2.60 -4.02
N VAL A 35 9.27 -3.42 -3.21
CA VAL A 35 8.63 -4.64 -3.65
C VAL A 35 7.31 -4.85 -2.92
N ASP A 36 6.30 -5.28 -3.67
CA ASP A 36 5.10 -5.92 -3.13
C ASP A 36 5.20 -7.43 -3.32
N ARG A 37 5.27 -8.16 -2.21
CA ARG A 37 5.29 -9.62 -2.17
C ARG A 37 3.86 -10.15 -2.12
N ALA A 38 3.02 -9.77 -3.07
CA ALA A 38 1.59 -10.05 -3.01
C ALA A 38 1.28 -11.55 -3.09
N LEU A 39 0.20 -11.97 -2.42
CA LEU A 39 -0.42 -13.28 -2.58
C LEU A 39 -1.77 -13.10 -3.27
N ARG A 40 -1.92 -13.60 -4.50
CA ARG A 40 -3.21 -13.68 -5.18
C ARG A 40 -3.83 -15.04 -4.91
N ARG A 41 -5.05 -15.03 -4.39
CA ARG A 41 -5.79 -16.25 -4.00
C ARG A 41 -6.65 -16.79 -5.13
N PRO A 42 -7.12 -18.06 -5.03
CA PRO A 42 -7.98 -18.66 -6.06
C PRO A 42 -9.29 -17.90 -6.32
N ASP A 43 -9.82 -17.20 -5.31
CA ASP A 43 -11.01 -16.36 -5.41
C ASP A 43 -10.75 -14.97 -6.04
N GLY A 44 -9.50 -14.68 -6.42
CA GLY A 44 -9.07 -13.40 -6.98
C GLY A 44 -8.70 -12.34 -5.92
N SER A 45 -8.97 -12.59 -4.64
CA SER A 45 -8.55 -11.69 -3.57
C SER A 45 -7.02 -11.61 -3.48
N MET A 46 -6.51 -10.49 -2.99
CA MET A 46 -5.07 -10.30 -2.81
C MET A 46 -4.73 -9.91 -1.37
N ARG A 47 -3.60 -10.44 -0.88
CA ARG A 47 -2.91 -9.93 0.29
C ARG A 47 -1.63 -9.26 -0.16
N LEU A 48 -1.41 -8.02 0.25
CA LEU A 48 -0.21 -7.25 -0.08
C LEU A 48 0.79 -7.32 1.08
N ASP A 49 2.07 -7.27 0.74
CA ASP A 49 3.19 -7.20 1.69
C ASP A 49 4.26 -6.31 1.05
N VAL A 50 4.15 -5.02 1.32
CA VAL A 50 4.86 -3.98 0.59
C VAL A 50 5.93 -3.36 1.46
N THR A 51 7.12 -3.20 0.89
CA THR A 51 8.17 -2.31 1.42
C THR A 51 8.55 -1.32 0.33
N LEU A 52 8.46 -0.03 0.65
CA LEU A 52 8.88 1.08 -0.20
C LEU A 52 10.03 1.82 0.48
N GLU A 53 11.09 2.09 -0.27
CA GLU A 53 12.13 3.04 0.11
C GLU A 53 11.85 4.37 -0.58
N LEU A 54 11.89 5.45 0.19
CA LEU A 54 11.56 6.79 -0.25
C LEU A 54 12.62 7.80 0.18
N ARG A 55 12.61 8.95 -0.50
CA ARG A 55 13.38 10.12 -0.14
C ARG A 55 12.45 11.30 0.10
N GLY A 56 12.51 11.86 1.30
CA GLY A 56 11.82 13.09 1.67
C GLY A 56 12.33 14.31 0.88
N ASP A 57 11.56 15.39 0.89
CA ASP A 57 11.96 16.69 0.35
C ASP A 57 13.13 17.33 1.13
N ASP A 58 13.29 16.95 2.41
CA ASP A 58 14.46 17.21 3.25
C ASP A 58 15.68 16.32 2.94
N ALA A 59 15.59 15.49 1.90
CA ALA A 59 16.57 14.49 1.47
C ALA A 59 16.80 13.34 2.47
N ALA A 60 16.02 13.23 3.55
CA ALA A 60 16.12 12.11 4.47
C ALA A 60 15.59 10.80 3.85
N ALA A 61 16.16 9.69 4.30
CA ALA A 61 15.63 8.36 4.00
C ALA A 61 14.32 8.12 4.76
N MET A 62 13.35 7.52 4.08
CA MET A 62 12.09 7.08 4.65
C MET A 62 11.77 5.67 4.16
N THR A 63 11.11 4.88 4.99
CA THR A 63 10.65 3.54 4.62
C THR A 63 9.17 3.42 4.95
N LEU A 64 8.35 3.01 3.97
CA LEU A 64 6.94 2.69 4.21
C LEU A 64 6.75 1.19 4.02
N ARG A 65 6.36 0.52 5.11
CA ARG A 65 5.98 -0.89 5.10
C ARG A 65 4.50 -1.03 5.36
N TYR A 66 3.77 -1.75 4.51
CA TYR A 66 2.35 -1.98 4.74
C TYR A 66 1.90 -3.34 4.25
N HIS A 67 0.89 -3.85 4.94
CA HIS A 67 0.08 -4.97 4.46
C HIS A 67 -1.23 -4.45 3.90
N GLY A 68 -1.77 -5.17 2.92
CA GLY A 68 -3.02 -4.82 2.29
C GLY A 68 -3.92 -6.02 2.08
N ILE A 69 -5.22 -5.76 2.02
CA ILE A 69 -6.22 -6.77 1.67
C ILE A 69 -7.11 -6.18 0.57
N ARG A 70 -7.13 -6.85 -0.59
CA ARG A 70 -8.07 -6.56 -1.68
C ARG A 70 -9.07 -7.69 -1.80
N VAL A 71 -10.35 -7.39 -1.60
CA VAL A 71 -11.46 -8.34 -1.70
C VAL A 71 -12.61 -7.72 -2.49
N GLY A 72 -13.37 -8.52 -3.21
CA GLY A 72 -14.44 -8.02 -4.08
C GLY A 72 -15.13 -9.15 -4.82
N ASP A 73 -16.05 -8.77 -5.70
CA ASP A 73 -16.71 -9.72 -6.59
C ASP A 73 -15.68 -10.41 -7.51
N PRO A 74 -15.68 -11.75 -7.65
CA PRO A 74 -14.68 -12.44 -8.46
C PRO A 74 -14.63 -12.00 -9.94
N ALA A 75 -15.76 -11.63 -10.54
CA ALA A 75 -15.78 -11.13 -11.91
C ALA A 75 -15.15 -9.74 -11.99
N ALA A 76 -15.42 -8.87 -11.01
CA ALA A 76 -14.78 -7.57 -10.89
C ALA A 76 -13.26 -7.68 -10.69
N LEU A 77 -12.79 -8.59 -9.83
CA LEU A 77 -11.36 -8.80 -9.58
C LEU A 77 -10.64 -9.35 -10.83
N ARG A 78 -11.27 -10.25 -11.58
CA ARG A 78 -10.74 -10.72 -12.88
C ARG A 78 -10.64 -9.59 -13.89
N ALA A 79 -11.72 -8.82 -14.06
CA ALA A 79 -11.73 -7.65 -14.94
C ALA A 79 -10.62 -6.65 -14.56
N LEU A 80 -10.38 -6.44 -13.26
CA LEU A 80 -9.32 -5.58 -12.78
C LEU A 80 -7.92 -6.10 -13.17
N GLU A 81 -7.67 -7.41 -13.10
CA GLU A 81 -6.40 -8.01 -13.50
C GLU A 81 -6.17 -7.90 -15.02
N ASP A 82 -7.23 -8.00 -15.81
CA ASP A 82 -7.20 -7.81 -17.27
C ASP A 82 -7.05 -6.33 -17.67
N GLY A 83 -7.01 -5.41 -16.70
CA GLY A 83 -6.87 -3.97 -16.92
C GLY A 83 -8.17 -3.27 -17.35
N ALA A 84 -9.31 -3.96 -17.23
CA ALA A 84 -10.62 -3.37 -17.50
C ALA A 84 -11.05 -2.41 -16.37
N PRO A 85 -11.84 -1.37 -16.69
CA PRO A 85 -12.39 -0.47 -15.68
C PRO A 85 -13.39 -1.23 -14.79
N VAL A 86 -13.29 -1.00 -13.49
CA VAL A 86 -14.15 -1.63 -12.47
C VAL A 86 -14.75 -0.53 -11.60
N SER A 87 -16.02 -0.66 -11.23
CA SER A 87 -16.69 0.33 -10.38
C SER A 87 -16.06 0.39 -8.97
N THR A 88 -16.07 1.57 -8.38
CA THR A 88 -15.44 1.88 -7.08
C THR A 88 -16.02 1.13 -5.89
N GLY A 89 -17.13 0.40 -6.05
CA GLY A 89 -17.74 -0.44 -5.01
C GLY A 89 -17.65 -1.95 -5.26
N ALA A 90 -17.12 -2.39 -6.41
CA ALA A 90 -17.07 -3.82 -6.73
C ALA A 90 -15.92 -4.56 -6.01
N TYR A 91 -14.99 -3.82 -5.42
CA TYR A 91 -13.96 -4.33 -4.53
C TYR A 91 -13.62 -3.28 -3.46
N THR A 92 -12.96 -3.74 -2.41
CA THR A 92 -12.29 -2.92 -1.42
C THR A 92 -10.80 -3.23 -1.44
N LEU A 93 -9.98 -2.22 -1.17
CA LEU A 93 -8.55 -2.37 -0.92
C LEU A 93 -8.22 -1.51 0.29
N HIS A 94 -7.88 -2.16 1.39
CA HIS A 94 -7.48 -1.50 2.63
C HIS A 94 -6.04 -1.85 2.96
N VAL A 95 -5.30 -0.90 3.52
CA VAL A 95 -3.91 -1.08 3.93
C VAL A 95 -3.69 -0.61 5.36
N ALA A 96 -2.72 -1.22 6.02
CA ALA A 96 -2.19 -0.78 7.30
C ALA A 96 -0.69 -1.05 7.38
N GLY A 97 0.06 -0.14 7.99
CA GLY A 97 1.50 -0.16 7.93
C GLY A 97 2.18 0.81 8.90
N VAL A 98 3.49 0.98 8.68
CA VAL A 98 4.34 1.89 9.44
C VAL A 98 5.21 2.69 8.47
N LEU A 99 5.26 4.00 8.70
CA LEU A 99 6.19 4.92 8.09
C LEU A 99 7.35 5.18 9.06
N GLU A 100 8.57 5.01 8.57
CA GLU A 100 9.83 5.31 9.27
C GLU A 100 10.50 6.51 8.59
N HIS A 101 11.09 7.42 9.36
CA HIS A 101 11.71 8.63 8.83
C HIS A 101 12.99 8.97 9.59
N ALA A 102 14.13 8.97 8.89
CA ALA A 102 15.45 9.06 9.53
C ALA A 102 15.80 10.43 10.15
N GLY A 103 15.11 11.51 9.75
CA GLY A 103 15.41 12.89 10.12
C GLY A 103 14.33 13.60 10.93
N ALA A 104 13.11 13.02 11.02
CA ALA A 104 11.96 13.65 11.65
C ALA A 104 11.34 12.70 12.70
N PRO A 105 11.69 12.84 14.00
CA PRO A 105 11.15 12.00 15.07
C PRO A 105 9.62 12.00 15.16
N ASP A 106 8.99 13.09 14.70
CA ASP A 106 7.54 13.23 14.65
C ASP A 106 6.87 12.51 13.46
N LEU A 107 7.66 11.96 12.53
CA LEU A 107 7.19 11.13 11.43
C LEU A 107 7.75 9.70 11.51
N ASP A 108 8.73 9.46 12.37
CA ASP A 108 9.29 8.15 12.61
C ASP A 108 8.32 7.23 13.36
N ALA A 109 8.34 5.95 13.00
CA ALA A 109 7.46 4.89 13.51
C ALA A 109 5.96 5.26 13.53
N ARG A 110 5.47 5.99 12.51
CA ARG A 110 4.06 6.38 12.41
C ARG A 110 3.21 5.27 11.83
N VAL A 111 2.13 4.92 12.52
CA VAL A 111 1.13 3.98 11.99
C VAL A 111 0.38 4.63 10.85
N VAL A 112 0.23 3.90 9.75
CA VAL A 112 -0.50 4.34 8.56
C VAL A 112 -1.66 3.39 8.33
N VAL A 113 -2.83 3.93 8.00
CA VAL A 113 -3.95 3.15 7.45
C VAL A 113 -4.47 3.82 6.20
N GLY A 114 -5.12 3.09 5.31
CA GLY A 114 -5.65 3.73 4.12
C GLY A 114 -6.52 2.84 3.25
N THR A 115 -7.05 3.46 2.21
CA THR A 115 -7.80 2.79 1.15
C THR A 115 -7.08 2.96 -0.17
N GLY A 116 -7.24 2.01 -1.09
CA GLY A 116 -6.61 2.03 -2.39
C GLY A 116 -7.59 1.81 -3.53
N THR A 117 -7.22 2.33 -4.70
CA THR A 117 -7.84 2.01 -5.98
C THR A 117 -6.75 1.62 -6.98
N ARG A 118 -7.12 0.93 -8.07
CA ARG A 118 -6.18 0.50 -9.10
C ARG A 118 -6.62 0.99 -10.49
N PRO A 119 -6.39 2.27 -10.83
CA PRO A 119 -6.51 2.73 -12.22
C PRO A 119 -5.45 2.09 -13.13
N PRO A 120 -5.57 2.24 -14.47
CA PRO A 120 -4.61 1.68 -15.43
C PRO A 120 -3.15 2.12 -15.22
N GLY A 121 -2.92 3.29 -14.62
CA GLY A 121 -1.58 3.82 -14.33
C GLY A 121 -0.88 3.22 -13.11
N GLY A 122 -1.54 2.35 -12.34
CA GLY A 122 -1.02 1.78 -11.10
C GLY A 122 -1.91 2.08 -9.90
N PRO A 123 -1.59 1.53 -8.72
CA PRO A 123 -2.40 1.75 -7.53
C PRO A 123 -2.27 3.19 -7.01
N VAL A 124 -3.38 3.74 -6.54
CA VAL A 124 -3.44 5.04 -5.86
C VAL A 124 -4.05 4.82 -4.49
N TYR A 125 -3.47 5.44 -3.46
CA TYR A 125 -3.91 5.28 -2.08
C TYR A 125 -4.28 6.64 -1.47
N ASP A 126 -5.33 6.62 -0.65
CA ASP A 126 -5.58 7.64 0.36
C ASP A 126 -5.10 7.08 1.71
N LEU A 127 -4.11 7.73 2.30
CA LEU A 127 -3.40 7.27 3.49
C LEU A 127 -3.57 8.27 4.63
N HIS A 128 -3.88 7.74 5.81
CA HIS A 128 -3.97 8.49 7.05
C HIS A 128 -2.82 8.07 7.97
N LEU A 129 -2.01 9.05 8.37
CA LEU A 129 -1.08 8.87 9.48
C LEU A 129 -1.89 8.96 10.78
N LEU A 130 -1.76 7.95 11.63
CA LEU A 130 -2.37 7.99 12.95
C LEU A 130 -1.48 8.84 13.86
N ASP A 131 -2.03 9.96 14.31
CA ASP A 131 -1.45 10.77 15.37
C ASP A 131 -1.55 10.08 16.74
N ARG A 132 -0.84 10.65 17.73
CA ARG A 132 -0.90 10.18 19.12
C ARG A 132 -2.35 10.19 19.61
N HIS A 133 -2.89 9.00 19.82
CA HIS A 133 -4.19 8.80 20.43
C HIS A 133 -4.12 9.05 21.94
N VAL A 134 -4.85 10.07 22.40
CA VAL A 134 -5.03 10.41 23.82
C VAL A 134 -6.22 9.63 24.37
N ARG A 135 -6.04 8.93 25.49
CA ARG A 135 -7.15 8.32 26.26
C ARG A 135 -7.84 9.37 27.13
N PRO A 136 -9.15 9.24 27.43
CA PRO A 136 -9.78 10.01 28.50
C PRO A 136 -9.09 9.72 29.84
N ALA A 137 -8.94 10.74 30.68
CA ALA A 137 -8.62 10.55 32.08
C ALA A 137 -9.85 9.97 32.81
N GLY A 138 -9.86 8.64 33.03
CA GLY A 138 -10.85 7.91 33.85
C GLY A 138 -12.07 7.38 33.08
N ARG A 139 -12.69 6.25 33.47
CA ARG A 139 -12.60 5.46 34.72
C ARG A 139 -12.04 4.06 34.47
#